data_AF-A0A4R5CFY1-F1
#
_entry.id   AF-A0A4R5CFY1-F1
#
_cell.length_a   1.000
_cell.length_b   1.000
_cell.length_c   1.000
_cell.angle_alpha   90.00
_cell.angle_beta   90.00
_cell.angle_gamma   90.00
#
_symmetry.space_group_name_H-M   'P 1'
#
loop_
_entity.id
_entity.type
_entity.pdbx_description
1 polymer ?
#
loop_
_entity_poly.entity_id
_entity_poly.type
_entity_poly.pdbx_seq_one_letter_code
_entity_poly.pdbx_strand_id
1 'polypeptide(L)' 'MQHITGIPRNQLFFSSLEDSISLENPVRFVEAFVEALDLGSLGFTVQTIKTEGRPSFDTKIFLKLYLYC' A
#
# COMPACT_ATOMS: atom_id res chain seq x y z
N MET A 1 37.57 -21.58 -3.16
CA MET A 1 36.61 -20.58 -2.66
C MET A 1 36.42 -19.55 -3.76
N GLN A 2 35.18 -19.33 -4.21
CA GLN A 2 34.90 -18.30 -5.22
C GLN A 2 34.58 -16.99 -4.50
N HIS A 3 35.20 -15.90 -4.95
CA HIS A 3 34.95 -14.56 -4.41
C HIS A 3 33.61 -14.04 -4.93
N ILE A 4 32.87 -13.35 -4.07
CA ILE A 4 31.67 -12.61 -4.49
C ILE A 4 32.13 -11.38 -5.27
N THR A 5 31.72 -11.29 -6.53
CA THR A 5 32.00 -10.13 -7.40
C THR A 5 30.91 -9.07 -7.24
N GLY A 6 31.31 -7.80 -7.12
CA GLY A 6 30.37 -6.68 -7.00
C GLY A 6 29.63 -6.34 -8.29
N ILE A 7 28.64 -5.45 -8.17
CA ILE A 7 27.78 -4.99 -9.26
C ILE A 7 28.35 -3.67 -9.84
N PRO A 8 28.30 -3.44 -11.17
CA PRO A 8 28.74 -2.18 -11.77
C PRO A 8 28.02 -0.94 -11.20
N ARG A 9 28.76 0.15 -10.95
CA ARG A 9 28.20 1.39 -10.35
C ARG A 9 27.30 2.20 -11.30
N ASN A 10 27.47 2.06 -12.61
CA ASN A 10 26.67 2.74 -13.63
C ASN A 10 25.59 1.81 -14.18
N GLN A 11 24.62 1.45 -13.34
CA GLN A 11 23.44 0.68 -13.77
C GLN A 11 22.15 1.43 -13.45
N LEU A 12 21.15 1.29 -14.31
CA LEU A 12 19.78 1.68 -14.01
C LEU A 12 19.10 0.55 -13.25
N PHE A 13 18.35 0.88 -12.20
CA PHE A 13 17.53 -0.07 -11.44
C PHE A 13 16.14 0.50 -11.22
N PHE A 14 15.15 -0.38 -11.24
CA PHE A 14 13.77 -0.06 -10.91
C PHE A 14 13.38 -0.87 -9.67
N SER A 15 12.83 -0.18 -8.67
CA SER A 15 12.31 -0.80 -7.45
C SER A 15 10.97 -0.19 -7.12
N SER A 16 10.07 -1.00 -6.57
CA SER A 16 8.92 -0.51 -5.83
C SER A 16 9.30 -0.24 -4.38
N LEU A 17 8.67 0.75 -3.76
CA LEU A 17 8.73 0.88 -2.29
C LEU A 17 8.16 -0.38 -1.61
N GLU A 18 7.22 -1.03 -2.28
CA GLU A 18 6.63 -2.30 -1.85
C GLU A 18 7.66 -3.41 -1.64
N ASP A 19 8.72 -3.42 -2.45
CA ASP A 19 9.78 -4.44 -2.38
C ASP A 19 10.58 -4.34 -1.07
N SER A 20 10.48 -3.20 -0.37
CA SER A 20 11.11 -3.00 0.94
C SER A 20 10.27 -3.51 2.12
N ILE A 21 9.01 -3.88 1.89
CA ILE A 21 8.08 -4.29 2.93
C ILE A 21 8.07 -5.82 3.04
N SER A 22 8.60 -6.34 4.15
CA SER A 22 8.57 -7.77 4.48
C SER A 22 7.16 -8.37 4.41
N LEU A 23 7.08 -9.65 4.05
CA LEU A 23 5.83 -10.43 4.09
C LEU A 23 5.27 -10.54 5.52
N GLU A 24 6.14 -10.55 6.52
CA GLU A 24 5.76 -10.62 7.95
C GLU A 24 5.50 -9.23 8.57
N ASN A 25 5.46 -8.17 7.76
CA ASN A 25 5.21 -6.84 8.26
C ASN A 25 3.73 -6.72 8.73
N PRO A 26 3.46 -6.20 9.93
CA PRO A 26 2.09 -5.99 10.44
C PRO A 26 1.17 -5.19 9.50
N VAL A 27 1.72 -4.34 8.63
CA VAL A 27 0.95 -3.61 7.63
C VAL A 27 0.14 -4.52 6.71
N ARG A 28 0.61 -5.76 6.47
CA ARG A 28 -0.10 -6.79 5.70
C ARG A 28 -1.41 -7.18 6.35
N PHE A 29 -1.40 -7.30 7.68
CA PHE A 29 -2.61 -7.57 8.44
C PHE A 29 -3.57 -6.37 8.36
N VAL A 30 -3.08 -5.14 8.55
CA VAL A 30 -3.91 -3.93 8.46
C VAL A 30 -4.56 -3.83 7.08
N GLU A 31 -3.80 -4.10 6.02
CA GLU A 31 -4.30 -4.11 4.66
C GLU A 31 -5.40 -5.15 4.44
N ALA A 32 -5.14 -6.41 4.81
CA ALA A 32 -6.11 -7.49 4.68
C ALA A 32 -7.37 -7.26 5.53
N PHE A 33 -7.20 -6.75 6.74
CA PHE A 33 -8.28 -6.42 7.66
C PHE A 33 -9.19 -5.33 7.05
N VAL A 34 -8.63 -4.19 6.65
CA VAL A 34 -9.42 -3.10 6.07
C VAL A 34 -10.06 -3.51 4.75
N GLU A 35 -9.40 -4.35 3.97
CA GLU A 35 -9.96 -4.82 2.70
C GLU A 35 -11.21 -5.67 2.89
N ALA A 36 -11.25 -6.48 3.96
CA ALA A 36 -12.39 -7.31 4.31
C ALA A 36 -13.61 -6.55 4.88
N LEU A 37 -13.46 -5.27 5.24
CA LEU A 37 -14.55 -4.48 5.82
C LEU A 37 -15.48 -3.91 4.75
N ASP A 38 -16.79 -4.04 4.97
CA ASP A 38 -17.79 -3.22 4.32
C ASP A 38 -17.95 -1.90 5.08
N LEU A 39 -17.20 -0.89 4.64
CA LEU A 39 -17.23 0.45 5.24
C LEU A 39 -18.63 1.08 5.24
N GLY A 40 -19.46 0.79 4.23
CA GLY A 40 -20.83 1.31 4.17
C GLY A 40 -21.70 0.76 5.29
N SER A 41 -21.61 -0.56 5.55
CA SER A 41 -22.33 -1.20 6.67
C SER A 41 -21.90 -0.70 8.04
N LEU A 42 -20.65 -0.25 8.17
CA LEU A 42 -20.07 0.29 9.40
C LEU A 42 -20.39 1.77 9.61
N GLY A 43 -21.15 2.40 8.71
CA GLY A 43 -21.56 3.80 8.81
C GLY A 43 -20.54 4.81 8.28
N PHE A 44 -19.49 4.36 7.58
CA PHE A 44 -18.60 5.29 6.89
C PHE A 44 -19.27 5.85 5.63
N THR A 45 -19.01 7.12 5.35
CA THR A 45 -19.39 7.74 4.07
C THR A 45 -18.41 7.32 2.99
N VAL A 46 -18.76 6.29 2.23
CA VAL A 46 -17.98 5.86 1.06
C VAL A 46 -18.15 6.89 -0.06
N GLN A 47 -17.04 7.49 -0.50
CA GLN A 47 -17.06 8.47 -1.59
C GLN A 47 -17.29 7.79 -2.94
N THR A 48 -18.32 8.22 -3.67
CA THR A 48 -18.54 7.80 -5.05
C THR A 48 -17.61 8.55 -6.00
N ILE A 49 -17.06 7.83 -6.99
CA ILE A 49 -16.23 8.43 -8.04
C ILE A 49 -17.11 9.39 -8.85
N LYS A 50 -16.72 10.66 -8.86
CA LYS A 50 -17.40 11.70 -9.65
C LYS A 50 -16.99 11.57 -11.12
N THR A 51 -17.92 11.93 -12.01
CA THR A 51 -17.69 11.93 -13.47
C THR A 51 -16.71 13.02 -13.91
N GLU A 52 -16.61 14.11 -13.14
CA GLU A 52 -15.78 15.27 -13.45
C GLU A 52 -14.93 15.69 -12.25
N GLY A 53 -13.80 16.34 -12.55
CA GLY A 53 -12.84 16.81 -11.56
C GLY A 53 -11.83 15.75 -11.11
N ARG A 54 -11.05 16.07 -10.08
CA ARG A 54 -10.08 15.13 -9.51
C ARG A 54 -10.84 14.04 -8.72
N PRO A 55 -10.63 12.74 -9.01
CA PRO A 55 -11.21 11.67 -8.23
C PRO A 55 -10.79 11.76 -6.75
N SER A 56 -11.70 11.39 -5.85
CA SER A 56 -11.37 11.18 -4.44
C SER A 56 -10.42 9.99 -4.29
N PHE A 57 -9.65 9.98 -3.20
CA PHE A 57 -8.98 8.77 -2.76
C PHE A 57 -10.01 7.72 -2.32
N ASP A 58 -9.60 6.45 -2.36
CA ASP A 58 -10.38 5.38 -1.76
C ASP A 58 -10.57 5.65 -0.25
N THR A 59 -11.80 5.50 0.23
CA THR A 59 -12.14 5.69 1.65
C THR A 59 -11.35 4.73 2.54
N LYS A 60 -11.06 3.50 2.07
CA LYS A 60 -10.24 2.51 2.77
C LYS A 60 -8.81 3.00 3.03
N ILE A 61 -8.24 3.84 2.16
CA ILE A 61 -6.87 4.36 2.35
C ILE A 61 -6.77 5.17 3.65
N PHE A 62 -7.77 6.00 3.94
CA PHE A 62 -7.75 6.80 5.16
C PHE A 62 -7.83 5.93 6.42
N LEU A 63 -8.60 4.84 6.38
CA LEU A 63 -8.65 3.88 7.49
C LEU A 63 -7.33 3.12 7.64
N LYS A 64 -6.71 2.68 6.53
CA LYS A 64 -5.37 2.05 6.54
C LYS A 64 -4.33 2.98 7.17
N LEU A 65 -4.34 4.27 6.80
CA LEU A 65 -3.44 5.28 7.38
C LEU A 65 -3.72 5.53 8.87
N TYR A 66 -5.00 5.58 9.27
CA TYR A 66 -5.37 5.77 10.67
C TYR A 66 -4.87 4.63 11.57
N LEU A 67 -4.99 3.38 11.10
CA LEU A 67 -4.57 2.19 11.85
C LEU A 67 -3.05 1.97 11.86
N TYR A 68 -2.32 2.60 10.95
CA TYR A 68 -0.87 2.47 10.85
C TYR A 68 -0.10 3.44 11.77
N CYS A 69 -0.74 4.53 12.25
CA CYS A 69 -0.15 5.55 13.12
C CYS A 69 0.25 5.03 14.51
#